data_AF-A0A3E2HSA1-F1
#
_entry.id   AF-A0A3E2HSA1-F1
#
_cell.length_a   1.000
_cell.length_b   1.000
_cell.length_c   1.000
_cell.angle_alpha   90.00
_cell.angle_beta   90.00
_cell.angle_gamma   90.00
#
_symmetry.space_group_name_H-M   'P 1'
#
loop_
_entity.id
_entity.type
_entity.pdbx_description
1 polymer ?
#
loop_
_entity_poly.entity_id
_entity_poly.type
_entity_poly.pdbx_seq_one_letter_code
_entity_poly.pdbx_strand_id
1 'polypeptide(L)'
;MAAYLRMPLRSVPRIVVAPSPQSYLSKTCYSTINSSVETESSHTPNTSQRPSIPSKKPNLTSTTADSIKGNDEPEMRLPRSVQAIYLRPLRREAKYGVPSCDLQMRSYNVRSLEFFADFALRAAYYLGLPAYGPVPLPRITERWTVPRANFIFKKSQENFERKTLRRLIQIKDGHPETVQIWLAFLRKHAYYGIGMKANVWEYNKLGVGKTMDVDLEKLQNEIEPQWAHFGRKKTGSTAEKVLELMNTESFRAATGGHQVIFSGIQPTGVPHLGNYLGALKQWVSLQDSATPSTKLFFSVVDLHAITLPLETGRLRQWKRETLATLLAIGLDPTRSTIFHQSSASFRSLRAHVDSELYSFHGIPFSATHVPVGEDQSQHLEFARECVTNFNHAYGPHLVAPKTILSPAKRVMSLQDPHQKMSKSHADIRSRILITDHPEDIHRKIMAALTDSTNSVSYEPESRPGVANLLHLLSYFDTKQRTPATLGDIYSNLNLRDFKVMVSQRISDSLASIRSRYLELMAEDEGQYLDHVEEIGREKARQNANETMAIVREAIGL
;
A
#
# COMPACT_ATOMS: atom_id res chain seq x y z
N MET A 1 -4.07 51.40 -7.36
CA MET A 1 -3.30 51.85 -6.18
C MET A 1 -2.91 50.63 -5.36
N ALA A 2 -1.70 50.61 -4.81
CA ALA A 2 -1.19 49.51 -3.99
C ALA A 2 -1.12 49.95 -2.52
N ALA A 3 -1.30 49.00 -1.59
CA ALA A 3 -0.96 49.18 -0.18
C ALA A 3 -0.55 47.83 0.43
N TYR A 4 0.76 47.56 0.45
CA TYR A 4 1.35 46.53 1.31
C TYR A 4 1.57 47.13 2.70
N LEU A 5 1.16 46.43 3.77
CA LEU A 5 1.64 46.73 5.12
C LEU A 5 2.75 45.75 5.51
N ARG A 6 3.90 46.29 5.90
CA ARG A 6 5.08 45.58 6.37
C ARG A 6 5.63 46.35 7.57
N MET A 7 5.78 45.70 8.73
CA MET A 7 6.51 46.28 9.87
C MET A 7 7.82 45.52 10.14
N PRO A 8 8.88 46.20 10.63
CA PRO A 8 10.23 45.63 10.73
C PRO A 8 10.67 45.40 12.20
N LEU A 9 11.99 45.31 12.40
CA LEU A 9 12.76 45.09 13.65
C LEU A 9 13.05 43.59 13.95
N ARG A 10 14.25 43.19 14.38
CA ARG A 10 15.43 43.94 14.86
C ARG A 10 16.73 43.18 14.56
N SER A 11 17.85 43.90 14.39
CA SER A 11 19.20 43.35 14.23
C SER A 11 20.07 43.61 15.46
N VAL A 12 20.91 42.64 15.85
CA VAL A 12 22.03 42.77 16.81
C VAL A 12 23.10 41.70 16.46
N PRO A 13 24.37 41.76 16.96
CA PRO A 13 25.46 42.11 16.06
C PRO A 13 26.45 40.97 15.77
N ARG A 14 27.31 41.24 14.80
CA ARG A 14 28.41 40.37 14.34
C ARG A 14 29.57 40.44 15.36
N ILE A 15 29.92 39.34 16.00
CA ILE A 15 31.18 39.24 16.76
C ILE A 15 32.29 38.81 15.80
N VAL A 16 33.40 39.54 15.82
CA VAL A 16 34.63 39.25 15.08
C VAL A 16 35.68 38.80 16.08
N VAL A 17 36.29 37.64 15.85
CA VAL A 17 37.55 37.22 16.48
C VAL A 17 38.45 36.63 15.40
N ALA A 18 39.74 36.99 15.43
CA ALA A 18 40.74 36.67 14.42
C ALA A 18 41.58 35.43 14.84
N PRO A 19 42.82 35.18 14.35
CA PRO A 19 43.14 33.89 13.73
C PRO A 19 43.83 32.87 14.66
N SER A 20 44.09 31.69 14.09
CA SER A 20 44.73 30.51 14.69
C SER A 20 46.15 30.71 15.23
N PRO A 21 46.62 29.73 16.02
CA PRO A 21 47.87 29.06 15.61
C PRO A 21 47.86 27.52 15.71
N GLN A 22 48.33 26.91 14.60
CA GLN A 22 49.30 25.80 14.45
C GLN A 22 49.24 24.46 15.23
N SER A 23 49.44 23.39 14.44
CA SER A 23 50.04 22.06 14.78
C SER A 23 49.25 21.13 15.72
N TYR A 24 49.26 19.79 15.55
CA TYR A 24 50.26 18.93 14.90
C TYR A 24 49.68 17.95 13.86
N LEU A 25 50.50 17.66 12.84
CA LEU A 25 50.36 16.49 11.95
C LEU A 25 51.28 15.38 12.45
N SER A 26 50.80 14.14 12.49
CA SER A 26 51.66 12.95 12.44
C SER A 26 51.36 12.16 11.15
N LYS A 27 52.41 11.94 10.36
CA LYS A 27 52.38 11.19 9.10
C LYS A 27 52.61 9.70 9.38
N THR A 28 52.11 8.86 8.47
CA THR A 28 52.90 7.72 7.98
C THR A 28 52.68 7.56 6.48
N CYS A 29 53.79 7.56 5.72
CA CYS A 29 53.84 7.15 4.31
C CYS A 29 53.93 5.61 4.23
N TYR A 30 53.85 4.94 3.08
CA TYR A 30 54.78 4.90 1.93
C TYR A 30 53.98 4.59 0.64
N SER A 31 54.14 5.32 -0.48
CA SER A 31 55.11 5.10 -1.59
C SER A 31 54.77 3.86 -2.46
N THR A 32 55.09 3.75 -3.76
CA THR A 32 55.81 4.57 -4.77
C THR A 32 55.16 4.22 -6.13
N ILE A 33 55.19 5.00 -7.23
CA ILE A 33 56.29 5.19 -8.21
C ILE A 33 55.88 6.34 -9.18
N ASN A 34 56.83 7.22 -9.54
CA ASN A 34 56.71 8.29 -10.55
C ASN A 34 56.73 7.71 -11.99
N SER A 35 56.39 8.40 -13.09
CA SER A 35 57.05 9.59 -13.66
C SER A 35 56.37 9.90 -15.02
N SER A 36 55.97 11.13 -15.38
CA SER A 36 56.75 12.31 -15.85
C SER A 36 56.70 12.47 -17.38
N VAL A 37 56.98 13.71 -17.86
CA VAL A 37 57.21 14.13 -19.28
C VAL A 37 55.94 14.31 -20.15
N GLU A 38 55.72 15.40 -20.92
CA GLU A 38 56.21 16.81 -20.84
C GLU A 38 55.23 17.81 -21.53
N THR A 39 55.32 19.08 -21.10
CA THR A 39 55.22 20.38 -21.82
C THR A 39 55.69 20.39 -23.29
N GLU A 40 55.39 21.33 -24.20
CA GLU A 40 54.47 22.48 -24.41
C GLU A 40 54.83 23.09 -25.80
N SER A 41 54.24 24.24 -26.16
CA SER A 41 54.58 25.12 -27.33
C SER A 41 54.05 24.72 -28.72
N SER A 42 53.74 25.65 -29.65
CA SER A 42 53.30 27.05 -29.53
C SER A 42 52.75 27.55 -30.89
N HIS A 43 51.69 28.37 -30.88
CA HIS A 43 51.52 29.61 -31.68
C HIS A 43 50.06 30.09 -31.78
N THR A 44 49.90 31.41 -31.67
CA THR A 44 48.71 32.24 -31.96
C THR A 44 49.19 33.46 -32.77
N PRO A 45 48.35 34.42 -33.20
CA PRO A 45 46.91 34.40 -33.55
C PRO A 45 46.63 34.92 -34.98
N ASN A 46 45.40 34.76 -35.53
CA ASN A 46 44.59 35.91 -36.00
C ASN A 46 43.21 35.58 -36.62
N THR A 47 42.23 36.41 -36.21
CA THR A 47 41.23 37.11 -37.04
C THR A 47 40.22 36.34 -37.92
N SER A 48 38.98 36.30 -37.42
CA SER A 48 37.67 36.35 -38.13
C SER A 48 37.49 35.63 -39.48
N GLN A 49 36.54 34.69 -39.51
CA GLN A 49 35.21 34.87 -40.14
C GLN A 49 34.34 33.62 -39.93
N ARG A 50 33.02 33.76 -40.12
CA ARG A 50 32.02 32.70 -39.89
C ARG A 50 31.53 32.15 -41.23
N PRO A 51 31.67 30.84 -41.53
CA PRO A 51 30.96 30.21 -42.64
C PRO A 51 29.74 29.43 -42.13
N SER A 52 28.61 29.60 -42.82
CA SER A 52 27.40 28.79 -42.70
C SER A 52 27.57 27.41 -43.37
N ILE A 53 27.02 26.35 -42.77
CA ILE A 53 26.92 25.02 -43.39
C ILE A 53 25.49 24.81 -43.93
N PRO A 54 25.28 24.23 -45.13
CA PRO A 54 24.01 24.35 -45.85
C PRO A 54 22.97 23.30 -45.48
N SER A 55 21.70 23.67 -45.59
CA SER A 55 20.57 22.74 -45.51
C SER A 55 20.40 21.92 -46.79
N LYS A 56 20.69 20.61 -46.74
CA LYS A 56 20.16 19.62 -47.70
C LYS A 56 19.66 18.38 -46.95
N LYS A 57 18.37 18.07 -47.11
CA LYS A 57 17.80 16.77 -46.72
C LYS A 57 18.23 15.73 -47.76
N PRO A 58 18.72 14.54 -47.37
CA PRO A 58 18.80 13.41 -48.28
C PRO A 58 17.39 12.82 -48.47
N ASN A 59 16.95 12.70 -49.72
CA ASN A 59 15.78 11.89 -50.06
C ASN A 59 16.15 10.42 -49.95
N LEU A 60 15.31 9.59 -49.31
CA LEU A 60 15.36 8.14 -49.47
C LEU A 60 14.25 7.71 -50.43
N THR A 61 14.63 7.33 -51.64
CA THR A 61 13.76 6.63 -52.59
C THR A 61 13.59 5.19 -52.17
N SER A 62 12.35 4.70 -52.18
CA SER A 62 12.02 3.30 -51.95
C SER A 62 12.48 2.44 -53.14
N THR A 63 13.43 1.54 -52.91
CA THR A 63 13.76 0.46 -53.85
C THR A 63 13.83 -0.85 -53.08
N THR A 64 13.11 -1.86 -53.56
CA THR A 64 13.01 -3.21 -53.03
C THR A 64 14.34 -3.97 -53.06
N ALA A 65 14.64 -4.68 -51.98
CA ALA A 65 15.45 -5.90 -52.01
C ALA A 65 15.09 -6.80 -50.82
N ASP A 66 14.35 -7.87 -51.09
CA ASP A 66 14.40 -9.07 -50.24
C ASP A 66 15.81 -9.69 -50.30
N SER A 67 16.07 -10.59 -49.35
CA SER A 67 17.32 -11.36 -49.15
C SER A 67 18.49 -10.62 -48.49
N ILE A 68 18.77 -10.97 -47.23
CA ILE A 68 19.97 -11.71 -46.79
C ILE A 68 19.72 -12.14 -45.33
N LYS A 69 19.81 -13.44 -45.04
CA LYS A 69 19.90 -13.97 -43.68
C LYS A 69 21.36 -14.23 -43.37
N GLY A 70 21.79 -13.93 -42.15
CA GLY A 70 23.04 -14.43 -41.56
C GLY A 70 24.23 -13.49 -41.73
N ASN A 71 24.52 -12.74 -40.67
CA ASN A 71 25.87 -12.53 -40.13
C ASN A 71 25.73 -11.83 -38.77
N ASP A 72 26.21 -12.48 -37.70
CA ASP A 72 26.28 -11.89 -36.36
C ASP A 72 27.45 -10.89 -36.29
N GLU A 73 27.25 -9.70 -36.86
CA GLU A 73 28.07 -8.52 -36.56
C GLU A 73 27.92 -8.18 -35.06
N PRO A 74 29.01 -8.08 -34.28
CA PRO A 74 28.89 -7.73 -32.87
C PRO A 74 28.40 -6.29 -32.74
N GLU A 75 27.16 -6.11 -32.25
CA GLU A 75 26.54 -4.79 -32.07
C GLU A 75 27.53 -3.80 -31.41
N MET A 76 28.03 -2.86 -32.21
CA MET A 76 29.01 -1.88 -31.74
C MET A 76 28.32 -0.96 -30.73
N ARG A 77 28.49 -1.27 -29.44
CA ARG A 77 27.83 -0.58 -28.33
C ARG A 77 28.20 0.90 -28.32
N LEU A 78 27.31 1.71 -28.89
CA LEU A 78 27.44 3.17 -28.94
C LEU A 78 27.78 3.75 -27.55
N PRO A 79 28.71 4.71 -27.44
CA PRO A 79 29.00 5.36 -26.17
C PRO A 79 27.73 5.93 -25.52
N ARG A 80 27.64 5.86 -24.18
CA ARG A 80 26.42 6.26 -23.44
C ARG A 80 25.96 7.70 -23.74
N SER A 81 26.89 8.61 -24.03
CA SER A 81 26.61 9.98 -24.47
C SER A 81 25.87 10.04 -25.81
N VAL A 82 26.19 9.14 -26.74
CA VAL A 82 25.56 9.01 -28.06
C VAL A 82 24.20 8.31 -27.93
N GLN A 83 24.12 7.22 -27.16
CA GLN A 83 22.84 6.56 -26.84
C GLN A 83 21.83 7.54 -26.22
N ALA A 84 22.30 8.41 -25.31
CA ALA A 84 21.48 9.43 -24.66
C ALA A 84 20.94 10.51 -25.63
N ILE A 85 21.46 10.64 -26.85
CA ILE A 85 20.89 11.51 -27.89
C ILE A 85 19.70 10.82 -28.55
N TYR A 86 19.85 9.55 -28.95
CA TYR A 86 18.77 8.75 -29.56
C TYR A 86 17.62 8.46 -28.59
N LEU A 87 17.91 8.35 -27.29
CA LEU A 87 16.91 8.12 -26.25
C LEU A 87 16.15 9.38 -25.80
N ARG A 88 16.44 10.58 -26.34
CA ARG A 88 15.72 11.81 -25.92
C ARG A 88 14.22 11.71 -26.21
N PRO A 89 13.36 12.26 -25.34
CA PRO A 89 11.93 12.27 -25.59
C PRO A 89 11.62 13.11 -26.82
N LEU A 90 10.86 12.53 -27.76
CA LEU A 90 10.40 13.20 -28.97
C LEU A 90 9.52 14.40 -28.60
N ARG A 91 9.58 15.48 -29.38
CA ARG A 91 8.83 16.72 -29.16
C ARG A 91 8.06 17.12 -30.41
N ARG A 92 6.91 17.76 -30.21
CA ARG A 92 6.12 18.39 -31.29
C ARG A 92 6.26 19.91 -31.20
N GLU A 93 6.20 20.57 -32.34
CA GLU A 93 6.20 22.03 -32.41
C GLU A 93 4.82 22.60 -32.05
N ALA A 94 4.81 23.78 -31.45
CA ALA A 94 3.59 24.52 -31.09
C ALA A 94 3.19 25.43 -32.26
N LYS A 95 1.89 25.58 -32.53
CA LYS A 95 1.37 26.34 -33.67
C LYS A 95 1.21 27.84 -33.38
N TYR A 96 0.81 28.18 -32.17
CA TYR A 96 0.59 29.55 -31.69
C TYR A 96 1.43 29.85 -30.43
N GLY A 97 1.92 28.81 -29.73
CA GLY A 97 2.81 28.94 -28.58
C GLY A 97 2.14 29.35 -27.27
N VAL A 98 0.81 29.28 -27.20
CA VAL A 98 -0.01 29.71 -26.05
C VAL A 98 0.10 28.66 -24.94
N PRO A 99 0.43 29.02 -23.68
CA PRO A 99 0.50 28.05 -22.59
C PRO A 99 -0.89 27.53 -22.19
N SER A 100 -1.07 26.21 -22.24
CA SER A 100 -2.32 25.54 -21.83
C SER A 100 -2.22 24.89 -20.44
N CYS A 101 -1.04 24.41 -20.05
CA CYS A 101 -0.83 23.78 -18.73
C CYS A 101 0.62 23.82 -18.28
N ASP A 102 0.83 24.15 -17.00
CA ASP A 102 2.12 24.08 -16.30
C ASP A 102 2.08 22.96 -15.25
N LEU A 103 2.77 21.85 -15.52
CA LEU A 103 2.95 20.74 -14.59
C LEU A 103 4.26 20.90 -13.81
N GLN A 104 4.15 21.19 -12.52
CA GLN A 104 5.27 21.19 -11.58
C GLN A 104 5.36 19.87 -10.84
N MET A 105 6.54 19.26 -10.83
CA MET A 105 6.84 18.03 -10.09
C MET A 105 7.90 18.30 -9.03
N ARG A 106 7.82 17.60 -7.90
CA ARG A 106 8.76 17.70 -6.78
C ARG A 106 9.10 16.32 -6.21
N SER A 107 10.37 16.05 -5.93
CA SER A 107 10.81 14.87 -5.17
C SER A 107 12.13 15.11 -4.45
N TYR A 108 12.40 14.32 -3.42
CA TYR A 108 13.72 14.20 -2.78
C TYR A 108 14.63 13.21 -3.53
N ASN A 109 14.07 12.28 -4.32
CA ASN A 109 14.85 11.36 -5.15
C ASN A 109 15.02 11.93 -6.57
N VAL A 110 16.27 12.20 -6.94
CA VAL A 110 16.63 12.75 -8.26
C VAL A 110 16.27 11.77 -9.39
N ARG A 111 16.55 10.48 -9.20
CA ARG A 111 16.34 9.44 -10.22
C ARG A 111 14.86 9.29 -10.55
N SER A 112 14.00 9.20 -9.54
CA SER A 112 12.54 9.13 -9.71
C SER A 112 12.00 10.37 -10.43
N LEU A 113 12.45 11.57 -10.03
CA LEU A 113 12.02 12.83 -10.61
C LEU A 113 12.39 12.96 -12.10
N GLU A 114 13.58 12.49 -12.49
CA GLU A 114 14.04 12.57 -13.88
C GLU A 114 13.42 11.49 -14.77
N PHE A 115 13.30 10.25 -14.27
CA PHE A 115 12.58 9.18 -14.95
C PHE A 115 11.12 9.56 -15.25
N PHE A 116 10.40 10.06 -14.23
CA PHE A 116 9.00 10.43 -14.40
C PHE A 116 8.81 11.70 -15.25
N ALA A 117 9.80 12.61 -15.27
CA ALA A 117 9.80 13.74 -16.19
C ALA A 117 9.93 13.30 -17.66
N ASP A 118 10.77 12.32 -17.95
CA ASP A 118 10.90 11.73 -19.28
C ASP A 118 9.61 11.00 -19.69
N PHE A 119 9.05 10.17 -18.80
CA PHE A 119 7.75 9.51 -18.98
C PHE A 119 6.64 10.53 -19.30
N ALA A 120 6.56 11.63 -18.56
CA ALA A 120 5.53 12.66 -18.76
C ALA A 120 5.64 13.34 -20.14
N LEU A 121 6.85 13.57 -20.63
CA LEU A 121 7.10 14.10 -21.98
C LEU A 121 6.73 13.10 -23.08
N ARG A 122 7.06 11.81 -22.91
CA ARG A 122 6.65 10.75 -23.86
C ARG A 122 5.13 10.63 -23.91
N ALA A 123 4.45 10.61 -22.77
CA ALA A 123 3.00 10.56 -22.70
C ALA A 123 2.35 11.75 -23.43
N ALA A 124 2.90 12.97 -23.27
CA ALA A 124 2.44 14.14 -23.99
C ALA A 124 2.63 13.99 -25.52
N TYR A 125 3.79 13.50 -25.95
CA TYR A 125 4.10 13.30 -27.37
C TYR A 125 3.14 12.33 -28.08
N TYR A 126 2.79 11.21 -27.43
CA TYR A 126 1.84 10.23 -27.97
C TYR A 126 0.40 10.77 -27.98
N LEU A 127 -0.01 11.55 -26.98
CA LEU A 127 -1.30 12.25 -26.96
C LEU A 127 -1.37 13.47 -27.89
N GLY A 128 -0.30 13.80 -28.60
CA GLY A 128 -0.28 14.89 -29.57
C GLY A 128 0.00 16.28 -29.02
N LEU A 129 0.35 16.38 -27.73
CA LEU A 129 0.51 17.65 -27.02
C LEU A 129 1.93 18.24 -27.25
N PRO A 130 2.04 19.52 -27.65
CA PRO A 130 3.33 20.24 -27.71
C PRO A 130 3.89 20.51 -26.30
N ALA A 131 4.69 19.58 -25.78
CA ALA A 131 5.30 19.68 -24.45
C ALA A 131 6.74 20.23 -24.48
N TYR A 132 7.02 21.17 -23.58
CA TYR A 132 8.30 21.80 -23.35
C TYR A 132 8.81 21.52 -21.93
N GLY A 133 10.10 21.23 -21.78
CA GLY A 133 10.74 20.87 -20.51
C GLY A 133 11.63 19.63 -20.60
N PRO A 134 12.09 19.09 -19.46
CA PRO A 134 11.76 19.51 -18.10
C PRO A 134 12.68 20.64 -17.64
N VAL A 135 12.11 21.81 -17.33
CA VAL A 135 12.86 22.98 -16.84
C VAL A 135 13.18 22.80 -15.36
N PRO A 136 14.44 22.92 -14.90
CA PRO A 136 14.77 22.85 -13.48
C PRO A 136 14.24 24.08 -12.75
N LEU A 137 13.46 23.85 -11.68
CA LEU A 137 12.98 24.91 -10.79
C LEU A 137 13.86 25.00 -9.53
N PRO A 138 13.88 26.15 -8.81
CA PRO A 138 14.62 26.31 -7.57
C PRO A 138 14.32 25.20 -6.56
N ARG A 139 15.39 24.56 -6.04
CA ARG A 139 15.31 23.51 -5.02
C ARG A 139 14.81 24.09 -3.69
N ILE A 140 14.00 23.32 -2.98
CA ILE A 140 13.63 23.60 -1.60
C ILE A 140 14.64 22.90 -0.70
N THR A 141 15.15 23.59 0.34
CA THR A 141 16.09 23.03 1.31
C THR A 141 15.54 23.27 2.70
N GLU A 142 15.02 22.20 3.32
CA GLU A 142 14.54 22.19 4.70
C GLU A 142 15.65 21.64 5.59
N ARG A 143 15.77 22.16 6.82
CA ARG A 143 16.78 21.71 7.79
C ARG A 143 16.12 21.44 9.13
N TRP A 144 16.54 20.37 9.79
CA TRP A 144 16.13 20.06 11.14
C TRP A 144 17.34 19.70 11.99
N THR A 145 17.26 20.04 13.27
CA THR A 145 18.30 19.81 14.27
C THR A 145 17.71 18.91 15.35
N VAL A 146 18.31 17.74 15.56
CA VAL A 146 17.76 16.69 16.44
C VAL A 146 18.86 16.26 17.44
N PRO A 147 18.54 15.99 18.71
CA PRO A 147 19.52 15.41 19.65
C PRO A 147 20.02 14.05 19.15
N ARG A 148 21.33 13.78 19.27
CA ARG A 148 21.93 12.49 18.82
C ARG A 148 21.45 11.23 19.55
N ALA A 149 20.62 11.37 20.59
CA ALA A 149 20.11 10.25 21.38
C ALA A 149 18.85 10.66 22.14
N ASN A 150 18.04 9.67 22.52
CA ASN A 150 16.73 9.83 23.16
C ASN A 150 16.78 10.42 24.60
N PHE A 151 17.97 10.71 25.14
CA PHE A 151 18.14 11.28 26.48
C PHE A 151 17.97 12.80 26.46
N ILE A 152 17.01 13.28 27.25
CA ILE A 152 16.43 14.64 27.24
C ILE A 152 17.46 15.78 27.39
N PHE A 153 18.63 15.53 28.01
CA PHE A 153 19.61 16.57 28.36
C PHE A 153 20.93 16.55 27.57
N LYS A 154 20.97 15.91 26.39
CA LYS A 154 22.23 15.73 25.63
C LYS A 154 22.63 16.99 24.83
N LYS A 155 23.81 17.56 25.14
CA LYS A 155 24.39 18.75 24.48
C LYS A 155 24.85 18.54 23.01
N SER A 156 24.73 17.33 22.46
CA SER A 156 25.18 17.02 21.09
C SER A 156 23.98 16.89 20.16
N GLN A 157 23.94 17.77 19.16
CA GLN A 157 22.90 17.85 18.14
C GLN A 157 23.43 17.39 16.78
N GLU A 158 22.57 16.80 15.96
CA GLU A 158 22.81 16.50 14.54
C GLU A 158 21.92 17.38 13.67
N ASN A 159 22.51 17.94 12.61
CA ASN A 159 21.81 18.73 11.60
C ASN A 159 21.58 17.86 10.37
N PHE A 160 20.32 17.76 9.95
CA PHE A 160 19.89 17.07 8.75
C PHE A 160 19.34 18.07 7.75
N GLU A 161 19.45 17.77 6.44
CA GLU A 161 18.85 18.57 5.38
C GLU A 161 18.06 17.72 4.38
N ARG A 162 16.84 18.16 4.04
CA ARG A 162 16.07 17.64 2.90
C ARG A 162 16.19 18.60 1.74
N LYS A 163 16.81 18.13 0.66
CA LYS A 163 16.89 18.83 -0.63
C LYS A 163 15.81 18.26 -1.56
N THR A 164 14.70 18.99 -1.67
CA THR A 164 13.62 18.64 -2.62
C THR A 164 13.88 19.35 -3.95
N LEU A 165 14.17 18.57 -4.99
CA LEU A 165 14.32 19.08 -6.35
C LEU A 165 12.96 19.26 -7.01
N ARG A 166 12.89 20.19 -7.97
CA ARG A 166 11.68 20.50 -8.74
C ARG A 166 11.97 20.54 -10.24
N ARG A 167 10.95 20.18 -11.03
CA ARG A 167 10.95 20.25 -12.50
C ARG A 167 9.61 20.84 -12.96
N LEU A 168 9.62 21.60 -14.05
CA LEU A 168 8.44 22.13 -14.74
C LEU A 168 8.35 21.54 -16.14
N ILE A 169 7.19 21.03 -16.53
CA ILE A 169 6.82 20.71 -17.91
C ILE A 169 5.66 21.65 -18.28
N GLN A 170 5.80 22.35 -19.40
CA GLN A 170 4.77 23.26 -19.91
C GLN A 170 4.22 22.70 -21.22
N ILE A 171 2.90 22.61 -21.33
CA ILE A 171 2.20 22.30 -22.58
C ILE A 171 1.76 23.60 -23.23
N LYS A 172 1.98 23.70 -24.55
CA LYS A 172 1.51 24.79 -25.39
C LYS A 172 0.50 24.31 -26.41
N ASP A 173 -0.50 25.13 -26.72
CA ASP A 173 -1.58 24.87 -27.68
C ASP A 173 -2.32 23.52 -27.49
N GLY A 174 -2.36 23.00 -26.26
CA GLY A 174 -3.06 21.77 -25.92
C GLY A 174 -4.56 22.01 -25.75
N HIS A 175 -5.39 21.14 -26.33
CA HIS A 175 -6.84 21.12 -26.09
C HIS A 175 -7.11 20.73 -24.62
N PRO A 176 -8.05 21.41 -23.91
CA PRO A 176 -8.25 21.19 -22.46
C PRO A 176 -8.55 19.72 -22.13
N GLU A 177 -9.44 19.06 -22.87
CA GLU A 177 -9.76 17.63 -22.65
C GLU A 177 -8.53 16.72 -22.78
N THR A 178 -7.68 16.95 -23.79
CA THR A 178 -6.46 16.14 -24.00
C THR A 178 -5.42 16.39 -22.91
N VAL A 179 -5.32 17.64 -22.42
CA VAL A 179 -4.49 18.00 -21.26
C VAL A 179 -5.03 17.34 -19.98
N GLN A 180 -6.34 17.32 -19.77
CA GLN A 180 -6.96 16.64 -18.62
C GLN A 180 -6.74 15.12 -18.68
N ILE A 181 -6.88 14.49 -19.87
CA ILE A 181 -6.57 13.07 -20.09
C ILE A 181 -5.09 12.77 -19.79
N TRP A 182 -4.17 13.63 -20.24
CA TRP A 182 -2.75 13.51 -19.92
C TRP A 182 -2.49 13.61 -18.41
N LEU A 183 -3.05 14.61 -17.73
CA LEU A 183 -2.91 14.75 -16.27
C LEU A 183 -3.51 13.56 -15.50
N ALA A 184 -4.64 13.02 -15.94
CA ALA A 184 -5.25 11.82 -15.37
C ALA A 184 -4.37 10.58 -15.58
N PHE A 185 -3.78 10.42 -16.77
CA PHE A 185 -2.83 9.35 -17.07
C PHE A 185 -1.57 9.45 -16.20
N LEU A 186 -1.00 10.64 -16.04
CA LEU A 186 0.14 10.86 -15.14
C LEU A 186 -0.21 10.61 -13.67
N ARG A 187 -1.42 10.95 -13.22
CA ARG A 187 -1.88 10.66 -11.86
C ARG A 187 -2.05 9.15 -11.63
N LYS A 188 -2.56 8.42 -12.62
CA LYS A 188 -2.71 6.95 -12.57
C LYS A 188 -1.36 6.22 -12.51
N HIS A 189 -0.37 6.72 -13.24
CA HIS A 189 0.97 6.14 -13.34
C HIS A 189 2.03 6.90 -12.52
N ALA A 190 1.61 7.66 -11.51
CA ALA A 190 2.49 8.49 -10.69
C ALA A 190 3.52 7.63 -9.94
N TYR A 191 4.81 7.86 -10.21
CA TYR A 191 5.89 7.16 -9.52
C TYR A 191 5.96 7.61 -8.05
N TYR A 192 6.30 6.69 -7.14
CA TYR A 192 6.30 6.96 -5.70
C TYR A 192 7.25 8.10 -5.32
N GLY A 193 6.88 8.85 -4.27
CA GLY A 193 7.68 9.98 -3.77
C GLY A 193 7.69 11.21 -4.69
N ILE A 194 6.83 11.27 -5.72
CA ILE A 194 6.69 12.44 -6.60
C ILE A 194 5.39 13.19 -6.28
N GLY A 195 5.53 14.43 -5.81
CA GLY A 195 4.40 15.35 -5.72
C GLY A 195 4.20 16.10 -7.04
N MET A 196 2.96 16.14 -7.54
CA MET A 196 2.59 16.93 -8.71
C MET A 196 1.70 18.12 -8.33
N LYS A 197 1.84 19.24 -9.04
CA LYS A 197 0.89 20.35 -9.08
C LYS A 197 0.76 20.83 -10.52
N ALA A 198 -0.44 20.75 -11.09
CA ALA A 198 -0.74 21.30 -12.40
C ALA A 198 -1.53 22.60 -12.27
N ASN A 199 -1.17 23.61 -13.06
CA ASN A 199 -2.02 24.77 -13.34
C ASN A 199 -2.52 24.61 -14.78
N VAL A 200 -3.83 24.66 -15.03
CA VAL A 200 -4.43 24.54 -16.37
C VAL A 200 -5.13 25.85 -16.70
N TRP A 201 -5.03 26.29 -17.96
CA TRP A 201 -5.71 27.47 -18.48
C TRP A 201 -6.75 27.07 -19.53
N GLU A 202 -7.97 27.57 -19.37
CA GLU A 202 -9.09 27.32 -20.28
C GLU A 202 -9.58 28.65 -20.87
N TYR A 203 -9.83 28.66 -22.19
CA TYR A 203 -10.25 29.86 -22.93
C TYR A 203 -11.74 29.84 -23.19
N ASN A 204 -12.50 30.52 -22.32
CA ASN A 204 -13.92 30.78 -22.51
C ASN A 204 -14.16 32.12 -23.22
N LYS A 205 -15.27 32.24 -23.96
CA LYS A 205 -15.66 33.49 -24.62
C LYS A 205 -15.94 34.58 -23.57
N LEU A 206 -15.53 35.83 -23.83
CA LEU A 206 -15.81 36.95 -22.92
C LEU A 206 -17.33 37.12 -22.71
N GLY A 207 -17.74 37.19 -21.45
CA GLY A 207 -19.14 37.41 -21.02
C GLY A 207 -19.67 36.42 -19.98
N VAL A 208 -19.00 35.28 -19.80
CA VAL A 208 -19.48 34.12 -18.99
C VAL A 208 -19.14 34.24 -17.49
N GLY A 209 -18.62 35.39 -17.04
CA GLY A 209 -18.16 35.57 -15.64
C GLY A 209 -19.26 35.48 -14.57
N LYS A 210 -20.53 35.76 -14.91
CA LYS A 210 -21.66 35.65 -13.98
C LYS A 210 -22.31 34.26 -13.92
N THR A 211 -22.06 33.41 -14.90
CA THR A 211 -22.53 32.03 -14.89
C THR A 211 -21.51 31.10 -14.24
N MET A 212 -20.20 31.41 -14.31
CA MET A 212 -19.17 30.54 -13.73
C MET A 212 -19.26 30.35 -12.21
N ASP A 213 -19.70 31.33 -11.41
CA ASP A 213 -19.92 31.11 -9.96
C ASP A 213 -21.09 30.13 -9.70
N VAL A 214 -22.18 30.28 -10.46
CA VAL A 214 -23.36 29.40 -10.40
C VAL A 214 -23.04 28.00 -10.96
N ASP A 215 -22.20 27.93 -11.98
CA ASP A 215 -21.79 26.68 -12.62
C ASP A 215 -20.66 26.00 -11.82
N LEU A 216 -19.87 26.70 -11.00
CA LEU A 216 -18.90 26.10 -10.06
C LEU A 216 -19.61 25.36 -8.93
N GLU A 217 -20.62 25.95 -8.31
CA GLU A 217 -21.43 25.26 -7.28
C GLU A 217 -22.20 24.07 -7.86
N LYS A 218 -22.67 24.16 -9.10
CA LYS A 218 -23.29 23.00 -9.80
C LYS A 218 -22.26 21.95 -10.21
N LEU A 219 -21.13 22.35 -10.80
CA LEU A 219 -20.05 21.43 -11.19
C LEU A 219 -19.46 20.73 -9.98
N GLN A 220 -19.31 21.37 -8.82
CA GLN A 220 -18.81 20.68 -7.63
C GLN A 220 -19.76 19.57 -7.16
N ASN A 221 -21.08 19.77 -7.30
CA ASN A 221 -22.11 18.75 -7.03
C ASN A 221 -22.30 17.72 -8.17
N GLU A 222 -21.96 18.04 -9.42
CA GLU A 222 -22.03 17.11 -10.56
C GLU A 222 -20.74 16.30 -10.78
N ILE A 223 -19.57 16.87 -10.47
CA ILE A 223 -18.26 16.24 -10.68
C ILE A 223 -18.05 15.06 -9.72
N GLU A 224 -18.53 15.14 -8.48
CA GLU A 224 -18.40 14.04 -7.52
C GLU A 224 -19.09 12.74 -7.99
N PRO A 225 -20.37 12.76 -8.43
CA PRO A 225 -20.99 11.59 -9.06
C PRO A 225 -20.46 11.30 -10.47
N GLN A 226 -20.09 12.29 -11.30
CA GLN A 226 -19.55 12.02 -12.63
C GLN A 226 -18.14 11.37 -12.60
N TRP A 227 -17.28 11.70 -11.63
CA TRP A 227 -16.01 11.02 -11.41
C TRP A 227 -16.19 9.61 -10.82
N ALA A 228 -17.22 9.37 -10.01
CA ALA A 228 -17.64 8.02 -9.63
C ALA A 228 -18.24 7.21 -10.81
N HIS A 229 -18.59 7.86 -11.92
CA HIS A 229 -19.23 7.26 -13.09
C HIS A 229 -18.38 7.29 -14.37
N PHE A 230 -17.11 7.69 -14.30
CA PHE A 230 -16.18 7.67 -15.44
C PHE A 230 -15.64 6.26 -15.79
N GLY A 231 -16.56 5.29 -15.80
CA GLY A 231 -16.47 3.97 -16.41
C GLY A 231 -17.82 3.52 -17.03
N ARG A 232 -18.81 4.42 -17.11
CA ARG A 232 -20.20 4.13 -17.53
C ARG A 232 -20.79 5.18 -18.50
N LYS A 233 -20.07 5.52 -19.58
CA LYS A 233 -20.72 5.98 -20.83
C LYS A 233 -20.68 4.87 -21.86
N LYS A 234 -21.82 4.20 -22.07
CA LYS A 234 -22.01 3.12 -23.03
C LYS A 234 -22.16 3.70 -24.45
N THR A 235 -21.13 3.58 -25.28
CA THR A 235 -21.30 3.56 -26.74
C THR A 235 -21.58 2.11 -27.17
N GLY A 236 -22.76 1.87 -27.76
CA GLY A 236 -23.31 0.51 -27.95
C GLY A 236 -22.38 -0.45 -28.70
N SER A 237 -21.82 -0.03 -29.84
CA SER A 237 -20.91 -0.85 -30.66
C SER A 237 -19.57 -1.16 -29.99
N THR A 238 -19.16 -0.35 -29.01
CA THR A 238 -17.99 -0.66 -28.17
C THR A 238 -18.36 -1.65 -27.06
N ALA A 239 -19.57 -1.56 -26.51
CA ALA A 239 -20.05 -2.45 -25.47
C ALA A 239 -20.20 -3.91 -25.96
N GLU A 240 -20.62 -4.11 -27.21
CA GLU A 240 -20.70 -5.46 -27.83
C GLU A 240 -19.31 -6.08 -28.02
N LYS A 241 -18.36 -5.35 -28.63
CA LYS A 241 -16.96 -5.82 -28.74
C LYS A 241 -16.27 -6.00 -27.38
N VAL A 242 -16.63 -5.21 -26.37
CA VAL A 242 -16.15 -5.40 -25.00
C VAL A 242 -16.79 -6.63 -24.36
N LEU A 243 -18.06 -6.93 -24.61
CA LEU A 243 -18.71 -8.19 -24.15
C LEU A 243 -18.10 -9.42 -24.85
N GLU A 244 -17.79 -9.32 -26.13
CA GLU A 244 -17.13 -10.35 -26.94
C GLU A 244 -15.70 -10.61 -26.43
N LEU A 245 -14.93 -9.55 -26.17
CA LEU A 245 -13.63 -9.62 -25.49
C LEU A 245 -13.75 -10.19 -24.07
N MET A 246 -14.76 -9.79 -23.28
CA MET A 246 -14.99 -10.30 -21.92
C MET A 246 -15.35 -11.79 -21.89
N ASN A 247 -15.98 -12.30 -22.95
CA ASN A 247 -16.33 -13.72 -23.11
C ASN A 247 -15.20 -14.57 -23.73
N THR A 248 -14.14 -13.94 -24.25
CA THR A 248 -12.97 -14.66 -24.78
C THR A 248 -12.26 -15.42 -23.64
N GLU A 249 -11.81 -16.65 -23.89
CA GLU A 249 -11.24 -17.53 -22.85
C GLU A 249 -10.06 -16.90 -22.08
N SER A 250 -9.22 -16.12 -22.78
CA SER A 250 -8.12 -15.35 -22.18
C SER A 250 -8.59 -14.23 -21.24
N PHE A 251 -9.74 -13.61 -21.50
CA PHE A 251 -10.33 -12.61 -20.60
C PHE A 251 -11.13 -13.26 -19.47
N ARG A 252 -11.74 -14.42 -19.72
CA ARG A 252 -12.33 -15.25 -18.66
C ARG A 252 -11.26 -15.75 -17.69
N ALA A 253 -10.04 -16.04 -18.14
CA ALA A 253 -8.90 -16.28 -17.25
C ALA A 253 -8.51 -15.01 -16.45
N ALA A 254 -8.49 -13.83 -17.08
CA ALA A 254 -8.08 -12.57 -16.46
C ALA A 254 -9.12 -11.92 -15.51
N THR A 255 -10.43 -12.16 -15.70
CA THR A 255 -11.50 -11.58 -14.87
C THR A 255 -12.44 -12.61 -14.21
N GLY A 256 -12.24 -13.89 -14.47
CA GLY A 256 -12.98 -15.01 -13.88
C GLY A 256 -12.11 -16.24 -13.55
N GLY A 257 -10.78 -16.13 -13.61
CA GLY A 257 -9.86 -17.14 -13.09
C GLY A 257 -10.07 -17.32 -11.59
N HIS A 258 -10.03 -18.59 -11.14
CA HIS A 258 -10.32 -19.03 -9.78
C HIS A 258 -9.97 -17.99 -8.71
N GLN A 259 -10.98 -17.41 -8.08
CA GLN A 259 -10.73 -16.56 -6.92
C GLN A 259 -10.05 -17.41 -5.85
N VAL A 260 -8.89 -16.95 -5.38
CA VAL A 260 -8.21 -17.50 -4.23
C VAL A 260 -8.27 -16.48 -3.11
N ILE A 261 -8.91 -16.85 -2.01
CA ILE A 261 -8.94 -16.07 -0.77
C ILE A 261 -7.90 -16.69 0.17
N PHE A 262 -6.96 -15.88 0.65
CA PHE A 262 -5.96 -16.30 1.63
C PHE A 262 -6.02 -15.39 2.86
N SER A 263 -6.01 -15.98 4.06
CA SER A 263 -5.81 -15.23 5.31
C SER A 263 -5.08 -16.05 6.36
N GLY A 264 -4.45 -15.39 7.31
CA GLY A 264 -3.63 -16.03 8.34
C GLY A 264 -3.87 -15.48 9.75
N ILE A 265 -3.75 -16.33 10.76
CA ILE A 265 -3.80 -15.96 12.18
C ILE A 265 -2.63 -16.57 12.96
N GLN A 266 -1.97 -15.77 13.80
CA GLN A 266 -0.85 -16.23 14.62
C GLN A 266 -1.35 -17.10 15.80
N PRO A 267 -0.79 -18.32 16.00
CA PRO A 267 -1.10 -19.18 17.14
C PRO A 267 -0.53 -18.57 18.42
N THR A 268 -1.39 -17.88 19.15
CA THR A 268 -1.10 -17.10 20.36
C THR A 268 -2.13 -17.43 21.44
N GLY A 269 -2.51 -18.70 21.47
CA GLY A 269 -3.66 -19.24 22.21
C GLY A 269 -5.00 -18.73 21.68
N VAL A 270 -6.06 -19.10 22.40
CA VAL A 270 -7.45 -18.79 22.07
C VAL A 270 -7.64 -17.31 21.64
N PRO A 271 -8.21 -17.07 20.45
CA PRO A 271 -8.64 -15.74 19.98
C PRO A 271 -9.55 -14.99 20.97
N HIS A 272 -9.35 -13.67 21.07
CA HIS A 272 -10.27 -12.79 21.81
C HIS A 272 -11.39 -12.27 20.91
N LEU A 273 -12.43 -11.70 21.53
CA LEU A 273 -13.62 -11.17 20.87
C LEU A 273 -13.28 -10.19 19.72
N GLY A 274 -12.28 -9.33 19.92
CA GLY A 274 -11.77 -8.45 18.86
C GLY A 274 -11.12 -9.15 17.64
N ASN A 275 -10.56 -10.36 17.77
CA ASN A 275 -10.09 -11.15 16.63
C ASN A 275 -11.28 -11.80 15.91
N TYR A 276 -12.23 -12.33 16.68
CA TYR A 276 -13.44 -12.97 16.17
C TYR A 276 -14.28 -12.00 15.33
N LEU A 277 -14.62 -10.84 15.89
CA LEU A 277 -15.38 -9.80 15.19
C LEU A 277 -14.58 -9.14 14.07
N GLY A 278 -13.27 -8.94 14.27
CA GLY A 278 -12.40 -8.25 13.31
C GLY A 278 -12.12 -9.05 12.03
N ALA A 279 -11.99 -10.38 12.11
CA ALA A 279 -11.63 -11.22 10.97
C ALA A 279 -12.35 -12.57 10.91
N LEU A 280 -12.41 -13.35 12.00
CA LEU A 280 -12.83 -14.77 11.91
C LEU A 280 -14.31 -14.93 11.51
N LYS A 281 -15.20 -14.05 12.01
CA LYS A 281 -16.61 -14.02 11.59
C LYS A 281 -16.76 -13.69 10.09
N GLN A 282 -15.84 -12.90 9.54
CA GLN A 282 -15.78 -12.61 8.10
C GLN A 282 -15.27 -13.82 7.31
N TRP A 283 -14.35 -14.63 7.85
CA TRP A 283 -13.86 -15.85 7.17
C TRP A 283 -14.99 -16.86 6.95
N VAL A 284 -15.86 -17.08 7.95
CA VAL A 284 -17.07 -17.92 7.80
C VAL A 284 -18.03 -17.29 6.78
N SER A 285 -18.31 -15.99 6.89
CA SER A 285 -19.17 -15.32 5.90
C SER A 285 -18.63 -15.39 4.46
N LEU A 286 -17.31 -15.38 4.26
CA LEU A 286 -16.66 -15.57 2.96
C LEU A 286 -16.75 -17.03 2.50
N GLN A 287 -16.67 -18.00 3.40
CA GLN A 287 -16.86 -19.42 3.09
C GLN A 287 -18.25 -19.69 2.49
N ASP A 288 -19.28 -19.13 3.12
CA ASP A 288 -20.68 -19.38 2.78
C ASP A 288 -21.15 -18.58 1.55
N SER A 289 -20.55 -17.41 1.30
CA SER A 289 -20.90 -16.54 0.16
C SER A 289 -20.03 -16.75 -1.09
N ALA A 290 -18.84 -17.36 -0.96
CA ALA A 290 -17.96 -17.58 -2.10
C ALA A 290 -18.46 -18.72 -3.00
N THR A 291 -18.32 -18.55 -4.32
CA THR A 291 -18.69 -19.57 -5.32
C THR A 291 -17.95 -20.90 -5.07
N PRO A 292 -18.52 -22.06 -5.43
CA PRO A 292 -17.85 -23.36 -5.30
C PRO A 292 -16.49 -23.45 -6.00
N SER A 293 -16.27 -22.64 -7.05
CA SER A 293 -15.00 -22.52 -7.78
C SER A 293 -13.91 -21.70 -7.08
N THR A 294 -14.26 -21.00 -6.00
CA THR A 294 -13.34 -20.16 -5.19
C THR A 294 -12.57 -21.02 -4.20
N LYS A 295 -11.24 -20.97 -4.27
CA LYS A 295 -10.34 -21.63 -3.30
C LYS A 295 -10.21 -20.76 -2.05
N LEU A 296 -10.35 -21.37 -0.87
CA LEU A 296 -10.28 -20.70 0.43
C LEU A 296 -9.13 -21.30 1.24
N PHE A 297 -8.17 -20.47 1.65
CA PHE A 297 -7.02 -20.86 2.44
C PHE A 297 -6.95 -20.06 3.75
N PHE A 298 -7.04 -20.76 4.88
CA PHE A 298 -6.95 -20.17 6.21
C PHE A 298 -5.77 -20.80 6.96
N SER A 299 -4.72 -20.01 7.17
CA SER A 299 -3.44 -20.51 7.71
C SER A 299 -3.25 -20.13 9.18
N VAL A 300 -2.87 -21.11 10.00
CA VAL A 300 -2.32 -20.85 11.34
C VAL A 300 -0.83 -20.60 11.18
N VAL A 301 -0.42 -19.34 11.26
CA VAL A 301 0.93 -18.87 10.88
C VAL A 301 1.94 -18.98 12.03
N ASP A 302 2.36 -20.20 12.30
CA ASP A 302 3.28 -20.55 13.39
C ASP A 302 4.74 -20.14 13.13
N LEU A 303 5.19 -20.02 11.87
CA LEU A 303 6.52 -19.46 11.58
C LEU A 303 6.59 -17.95 11.83
N HIS A 304 5.47 -17.23 11.81
CA HIS A 304 5.45 -15.83 12.28
C HIS A 304 5.53 -15.74 13.81
N ALA A 305 5.01 -16.74 14.55
CA ALA A 305 5.04 -16.71 16.01
C ALA A 305 6.47 -16.76 16.55
N ILE A 306 7.32 -17.64 15.99
CA ILE A 306 8.72 -17.83 16.41
C ILE A 306 9.65 -16.63 16.16
N THR A 307 9.15 -15.53 15.58
CA THR A 307 9.87 -14.25 15.52
C THR A 307 10.02 -13.60 16.90
N LEU A 308 9.21 -14.02 17.88
CA LEU A 308 9.32 -13.67 19.29
C LEU A 308 9.79 -14.88 20.11
N PRO A 309 10.51 -14.65 21.24
CA PRO A 309 10.92 -15.74 22.12
C PRO A 309 9.70 -16.46 22.70
N LEU A 310 9.62 -17.78 22.46
CA LEU A 310 8.48 -18.62 22.79
C LEU A 310 8.92 -19.96 23.39
N GLU A 311 8.16 -20.43 24.37
CA GLU A 311 8.28 -21.79 24.91
C GLU A 311 7.71 -22.81 23.91
N THR A 312 8.50 -23.83 23.59
CA THR A 312 8.18 -24.79 22.52
C THR A 312 6.93 -25.62 22.80
N GLY A 313 6.72 -26.07 24.04
CA GLY A 313 5.52 -26.78 24.46
C GLY A 313 4.25 -25.92 24.31
N ARG A 314 4.36 -24.64 24.67
CA ARG A 314 3.26 -23.68 24.62
C ARG A 314 2.83 -23.35 23.19
N LEU A 315 3.77 -23.26 22.25
CA LEU A 315 3.45 -23.09 20.82
C LEU A 315 2.66 -24.28 20.25
N ARG A 316 2.99 -25.52 20.64
CA ARG A 316 2.22 -26.72 20.22
C ARG A 316 0.79 -26.69 20.73
N GLN A 317 0.60 -26.36 22.01
CA GLN A 317 -0.73 -26.15 22.59
C GLN A 317 -1.50 -25.07 21.83
N TRP A 318 -0.89 -23.90 21.63
CA TRP A 318 -1.53 -22.78 20.92
C TRP A 318 -1.88 -23.06 19.46
N LYS A 319 -1.11 -23.89 18.75
CA LYS A 319 -1.47 -24.39 17.42
C LYS A 319 -2.80 -25.17 17.48
N ARG A 320 -2.89 -26.18 18.36
CA ARG A 320 -4.11 -26.98 18.57
C ARG A 320 -5.32 -26.14 19.02
N GLU A 321 -5.15 -25.29 20.04
CA GLU A 321 -6.20 -24.38 20.50
C GLU A 321 -6.72 -23.45 19.38
N THR A 322 -5.82 -22.94 18.53
CA THR A 322 -6.20 -22.06 17.42
C THR A 322 -6.96 -22.85 16.34
N LEU A 323 -6.50 -24.05 15.98
CA LEU A 323 -7.17 -24.91 14.99
C LEU A 323 -8.56 -25.35 15.47
N ALA A 324 -8.68 -25.85 16.71
CA ALA A 324 -9.96 -26.19 17.33
C ALA A 324 -10.90 -24.98 17.39
N THR A 325 -10.37 -23.79 17.69
CA THR A 325 -11.15 -22.54 17.65
C THR A 325 -11.68 -22.22 16.25
N LEU A 326 -10.85 -22.33 15.21
CA LEU A 326 -11.28 -22.04 13.83
C LEU A 326 -12.44 -22.95 13.39
N LEU A 327 -12.35 -24.24 13.71
CA LEU A 327 -13.42 -25.21 13.47
C LEU A 327 -14.67 -24.91 14.31
N ALA A 328 -14.51 -24.61 15.61
CA ALA A 328 -15.62 -24.30 16.52
C ALA A 328 -16.39 -23.02 16.15
N ILE A 329 -15.76 -22.08 15.45
CA ILE A 329 -16.39 -20.87 14.90
C ILE A 329 -17.29 -21.19 13.69
N GLY A 330 -17.13 -22.36 13.05
CA GLY A 330 -17.91 -22.79 11.87
C GLY A 330 -17.13 -22.81 10.56
N LEU A 331 -15.79 -22.79 10.57
CA LEU A 331 -15.02 -23.07 9.36
C LEU A 331 -15.04 -24.57 9.06
N ASP A 332 -15.46 -24.91 7.85
CA ASP A 332 -15.64 -26.28 7.36
C ASP A 332 -14.38 -26.73 6.58
N PRO A 333 -13.67 -27.78 7.02
CA PRO A 333 -12.46 -28.28 6.36
C PRO A 333 -12.72 -28.96 5.01
N THR A 334 -13.98 -29.26 4.68
CA THR A 334 -14.36 -29.78 3.36
C THR A 334 -14.41 -28.63 2.33
N ARG A 335 -15.00 -27.49 2.71
CA ARG A 335 -15.17 -26.27 1.90
C ARG A 335 -13.93 -25.37 1.86
N SER A 336 -13.19 -25.33 2.97
CA SER A 336 -12.04 -24.45 3.21
C SER A 336 -10.78 -25.24 3.54
N THR A 337 -9.63 -24.83 3.03
CA THR A 337 -8.34 -25.47 3.37
C THR A 337 -7.73 -24.77 4.59
N ILE A 338 -7.76 -25.45 5.73
CA ILE A 338 -7.24 -24.97 7.02
C ILE A 338 -5.94 -25.70 7.34
N PHE A 339 -4.83 -25.00 7.56
CA PHE A 339 -3.52 -25.66 7.73
C PHE A 339 -2.53 -24.85 8.57
N HIS A 340 -1.53 -25.52 9.15
CA HIS A 340 -0.38 -24.85 9.78
C HIS A 340 0.67 -24.46 8.74
N GLN A 341 1.16 -23.22 8.81
CA GLN A 341 2.18 -22.69 7.91
C GLN A 341 3.45 -23.57 7.86
N SER A 342 3.95 -24.06 9.00
CA SER A 342 5.09 -24.98 9.07
C SER A 342 4.93 -26.21 8.17
N SER A 343 3.70 -26.71 8.07
CA SER A 343 3.36 -27.99 7.45
C SER A 343 3.26 -27.88 5.92
N ALA A 344 3.02 -26.66 5.40
CA ALA A 344 3.07 -26.33 3.98
C ALA A 344 4.42 -25.71 3.53
N SER A 345 5.34 -25.43 4.45
CA SER A 345 6.55 -24.64 4.17
C SER A 345 7.61 -25.38 3.33
N PHE A 346 8.18 -24.67 2.36
CA PHE A 346 9.30 -25.16 1.54
C PHE A 346 10.58 -25.31 2.38
N ARG A 347 11.22 -26.46 2.26
CA ARG A 347 12.33 -26.91 3.14
C ARG A 347 13.64 -26.10 3.02
N SER A 348 13.74 -25.13 2.10
CA SER A 348 15.01 -24.48 1.70
C SER A 348 15.23 -23.03 2.18
N LEU A 349 14.20 -22.31 2.65
CA LEU A 349 14.31 -20.88 3.04
C LEU A 349 14.50 -20.68 4.56
N ARG A 350 15.19 -21.62 5.22
CA ARG A 350 15.31 -21.66 6.69
C ARG A 350 16.51 -20.89 7.26
N ALA A 351 17.24 -20.14 6.43
CA ALA A 351 18.42 -19.38 6.83
C ALA A 351 18.48 -18.02 6.13
N HIS A 352 18.68 -16.95 6.90
CA HIS A 352 19.05 -15.59 6.44
C HIS A 352 18.06 -14.83 5.54
N VAL A 353 16.75 -14.95 5.77
CA VAL A 353 15.78 -14.00 5.20
C VAL A 353 15.08 -13.26 6.33
N ASP A 354 15.26 -11.94 6.35
CA ASP A 354 14.70 -11.03 7.34
C ASP A 354 13.16 -11.09 7.42
N SER A 355 12.63 -10.62 8.55
CA SER A 355 11.20 -10.63 8.90
C SER A 355 10.27 -9.99 7.86
N GLU A 356 10.81 -9.15 6.96
CA GLU A 356 10.05 -8.45 5.92
C GLU A 356 9.61 -9.39 4.78
N LEU A 357 10.40 -10.40 4.37
CA LEU A 357 9.98 -11.32 3.31
C LEU A 357 8.96 -12.37 3.80
N TYR A 358 8.90 -12.58 5.12
CA TYR A 358 7.83 -13.37 5.74
C TYR A 358 6.47 -12.64 5.72
N SER A 359 6.44 -11.31 5.51
CA SER A 359 5.26 -10.46 5.79
C SER A 359 3.96 -10.83 5.05
N PHE A 360 4.01 -11.60 3.95
CA PHE A 360 2.80 -12.10 3.30
C PHE A 360 2.92 -13.55 2.78
N HIS A 361 2.48 -14.51 3.60
CA HIS A 361 2.43 -15.94 3.25
C HIS A 361 1.44 -16.31 2.12
N GLY A 362 0.67 -15.36 1.56
CA GLY A 362 -0.32 -15.63 0.52
C GLY A 362 0.20 -15.68 -0.92
N ILE A 363 1.42 -15.19 -1.21
CA ILE A 363 1.98 -15.20 -2.59
C ILE A 363 2.10 -16.64 -3.14
N PRO A 364 2.63 -17.64 -2.40
CA PRO A 364 2.73 -19.03 -2.87
C PRO A 364 1.38 -19.69 -3.16
N PHE A 365 0.26 -19.10 -2.73
CA PHE A 365 -1.09 -19.60 -2.99
C PHE A 365 -1.78 -18.85 -4.13
N SER A 366 -1.07 -17.99 -4.87
CA SER A 366 -1.64 -17.11 -5.90
C SER A 366 -2.85 -16.30 -5.39
N ALA A 367 -2.76 -15.80 -4.14
CA ALA A 367 -3.87 -15.17 -3.45
C ALA A 367 -4.40 -13.93 -4.19
N THR A 368 -5.62 -14.04 -4.72
CA THR A 368 -6.30 -12.93 -5.41
C THR A 368 -6.93 -11.92 -4.45
N HIS A 369 -7.34 -12.37 -3.27
CA HIS A 369 -8.08 -11.59 -2.28
C HIS A 369 -7.63 -11.94 -0.86
N VAL A 370 -7.56 -10.93 0.02
CA VAL A 370 -7.03 -11.08 1.38
C VAL A 370 -7.89 -10.29 2.36
N PRO A 371 -8.67 -10.95 3.24
CA PRO A 371 -9.37 -10.28 4.32
C PRO A 371 -8.38 -9.94 5.44
N VAL A 372 -8.12 -8.64 5.61
CA VAL A 372 -7.21 -8.11 6.63
C VAL A 372 -7.79 -6.87 7.31
N GLY A 373 -7.44 -6.69 8.58
CA GLY A 373 -7.68 -5.44 9.30
C GLY A 373 -6.73 -4.34 8.83
N GLU A 374 -7.14 -3.08 9.07
CA GLU A 374 -6.41 -1.87 8.67
C GLU A 374 -4.93 -1.86 9.10
N ASP A 375 -4.62 -2.38 10.30
CA ASP A 375 -3.26 -2.50 10.85
C ASP A 375 -2.30 -3.37 9.99
N GLN A 376 -2.82 -4.13 9.01
CA GLN A 376 -2.05 -5.01 8.12
C GLN A 376 -2.02 -4.53 6.67
N SER A 377 -2.64 -3.38 6.37
CA SER A 377 -2.66 -2.78 5.03
C SER A 377 -1.27 -2.56 4.44
N GLN A 378 -0.32 -2.10 5.27
CA GLN A 378 1.06 -1.85 4.85
C GLN A 378 1.80 -3.12 4.37
N HIS A 379 1.63 -4.26 5.06
CA HIS A 379 2.22 -5.54 4.63
C HIS A 379 1.62 -6.02 3.29
N LEU A 380 0.34 -5.73 3.06
CA LEU A 380 -0.33 -6.10 1.82
C LEU A 380 0.11 -5.23 0.62
N GLU A 381 0.44 -3.95 0.83
CA GLU A 381 1.07 -3.13 -0.21
C GLU A 381 2.48 -3.61 -0.55
N PHE A 382 3.29 -3.97 0.46
CA PHE A 382 4.61 -4.59 0.22
C PHE A 382 4.49 -5.88 -0.61
N ALA A 383 3.50 -6.73 -0.32
CA ALA A 383 3.23 -7.93 -1.12
C ALA A 383 2.90 -7.62 -2.59
N ARG A 384 2.14 -6.53 -2.86
CA ARG A 384 1.87 -6.07 -4.23
C ARG A 384 3.11 -5.55 -4.92
N GLU A 385 3.97 -4.83 -4.20
CA GLU A 385 5.26 -4.35 -4.72
C GLU A 385 6.16 -5.54 -5.09
N CYS A 386 6.28 -6.57 -4.24
CA CYS A 386 7.01 -7.80 -4.55
C CYS A 386 6.48 -8.49 -5.83
N VAL A 387 5.16 -8.67 -5.95
CA VAL A 387 4.54 -9.25 -7.16
C VAL A 387 4.79 -8.38 -8.40
N THR A 388 4.74 -7.06 -8.26
CA THR A 388 4.93 -6.11 -9.37
C THR A 388 6.39 -6.13 -9.85
N ASN A 389 7.35 -6.13 -8.91
CA ASN A 389 8.77 -6.21 -9.20
C ASN A 389 9.15 -7.56 -9.82
N PHE A 390 8.60 -8.67 -9.32
CA PHE A 390 8.78 -9.99 -9.93
C PHE A 390 8.24 -10.03 -11.36
N ASN A 391 7.01 -9.55 -11.57
CA ASN A 391 6.39 -9.54 -12.89
C ASN A 391 7.11 -8.63 -13.90
N HIS A 392 7.71 -7.53 -13.42
CA HIS A 392 8.52 -6.64 -14.26
C HIS A 392 9.87 -7.29 -14.63
N ALA A 393 10.44 -8.12 -13.76
CA ALA A 393 11.73 -8.76 -13.99
C ALA A 393 11.63 -10.02 -14.87
N TYR A 394 10.60 -10.85 -14.67
CA TYR A 394 10.49 -12.19 -15.26
C TYR A 394 9.26 -12.39 -16.18
N GLY A 395 8.32 -11.44 -16.23
CA GLY A 395 7.07 -11.56 -16.98
C GLY A 395 5.84 -11.79 -16.08
N PRO A 396 4.61 -11.61 -16.60
CA PRO A 396 3.39 -11.54 -15.78
C PRO A 396 2.91 -12.91 -15.29
N HIS A 397 3.65 -13.51 -14.35
CA HIS A 397 3.39 -14.85 -13.80
C HIS A 397 2.54 -14.83 -12.51
N LEU A 398 2.59 -13.75 -11.72
CA LEU A 398 1.92 -13.66 -10.42
C LEU A 398 0.79 -12.62 -10.41
N VAL A 399 -0.28 -12.87 -9.65
CA VAL A 399 -1.41 -11.94 -9.50
C VAL A 399 -1.26 -11.11 -8.22
N ALA A 400 -1.42 -9.80 -8.32
CA ALA A 400 -1.32 -8.90 -7.17
C ALA A 400 -2.59 -8.99 -6.28
N PRO A 401 -2.46 -9.21 -4.96
CA PRO A 401 -3.60 -9.47 -4.08
C PRO A 401 -4.46 -8.22 -3.80
N LYS A 402 -5.78 -8.36 -3.80
CA LYS A 402 -6.73 -7.30 -3.42
C LYS A 402 -7.10 -7.36 -1.93
N THR A 403 -7.25 -6.20 -1.30
CA THR A 403 -7.71 -6.13 0.10
C THR A 403 -9.22 -6.36 0.16
N ILE A 404 -9.67 -7.26 1.02
CA ILE A 404 -11.05 -7.26 1.52
C ILE A 404 -11.00 -6.60 2.91
N LEU A 405 -11.65 -5.44 3.05
CA LEU A 405 -11.76 -4.79 4.36
C LEU A 405 -12.86 -5.48 5.18
N SER A 406 -12.65 -5.58 6.49
CA SER A 406 -13.69 -6.02 7.40
C SER A 406 -14.68 -4.90 7.67
N PRO A 407 -16.01 -5.15 7.67
CA PRO A 407 -17.00 -4.15 8.06
C PRO A 407 -16.96 -3.83 9.56
N ALA A 408 -16.26 -4.64 10.36
CA ALA A 408 -16.16 -4.46 11.81
C ALA A 408 -15.15 -3.37 12.19
N LYS A 409 -15.65 -2.29 12.82
CA LYS A 409 -14.82 -1.31 13.54
C LYS A 409 -13.97 -1.98 14.64
N ARG A 410 -12.77 -1.43 14.84
CA ARG A 410 -11.76 -1.81 15.85
C ARG A 410 -12.39 -1.96 17.24
N VAL A 411 -12.38 -3.18 17.78
CA VAL A 411 -12.86 -3.48 19.15
C VAL A 411 -11.82 -3.03 20.18
N MET A 412 -12.24 -2.22 21.15
CA MET A 412 -11.36 -1.65 22.17
C MET A 412 -11.30 -2.51 23.43
N SER A 413 -10.27 -2.29 24.25
CA SER A 413 -10.09 -2.95 25.55
C SER A 413 -11.21 -2.58 26.51
N LEU A 414 -11.59 -3.52 27.38
CA LEU A 414 -12.59 -3.29 28.43
C LEU A 414 -12.04 -2.44 29.60
N GLN A 415 -10.72 -2.35 29.76
CA GLN A 415 -10.09 -1.59 30.86
C GLN A 415 -9.54 -0.23 30.38
N ASP A 416 -9.18 -0.11 29.10
CA ASP A 416 -8.76 1.14 28.47
C ASP A 416 -9.47 1.30 27.11
N PRO A 417 -10.55 2.08 27.03
CA PRO A 417 -11.32 2.27 25.81
C PRO A 417 -10.56 2.94 24.64
N HIS A 418 -9.39 3.54 24.88
CA HIS A 418 -8.57 4.12 23.81
C HIS A 418 -7.60 3.10 23.20
N GLN A 419 -7.31 2.00 23.90
CA GLN A 419 -6.45 0.93 23.40
C GLN A 419 -7.26 -0.17 22.71
N LYS A 420 -6.71 -0.76 21.65
CA LYS A 420 -7.27 -1.95 21.00
C LYS A 420 -7.26 -3.12 21.98
N MET A 421 -8.30 -3.96 21.95
CA MET A 421 -8.24 -5.26 22.63
C MET A 421 -7.03 -6.06 22.08
N SER A 422 -6.12 -6.46 22.97
CA SER A 422 -4.86 -7.14 22.62
C SER A 422 -4.64 -8.38 23.47
N LYS A 423 -4.05 -9.43 22.87
CA LYS A 423 -3.62 -10.65 23.57
C LYS A 423 -2.43 -10.42 24.50
N SER A 424 -1.59 -9.42 24.23
CA SER A 424 -0.35 -9.13 24.99
C SER A 424 -0.57 -8.19 26.19
N HIS A 425 -1.78 -7.69 26.40
CA HIS A 425 -2.07 -6.81 27.54
C HIS A 425 -2.02 -7.60 28.86
N ALA A 426 -1.34 -7.04 29.87
CA ALA A 426 -1.06 -7.72 31.13
C ALA A 426 -2.34 -8.07 31.92
N ASP A 427 -3.30 -7.15 32.01
CA ASP A 427 -4.59 -7.43 32.63
C ASP A 427 -5.47 -8.32 31.74
N ILE A 428 -5.78 -9.52 32.21
CA ILE A 428 -6.67 -10.50 31.55
C ILE A 428 -8.09 -9.93 31.37
N ARG A 429 -8.54 -9.04 32.26
CA ARG A 429 -9.88 -8.42 32.23
C ARG A 429 -10.05 -7.42 31.09
N SER A 430 -8.97 -7.01 30.43
CA SER A 430 -9.01 -6.16 29.22
C SER A 430 -9.69 -6.83 28.01
N ARG A 431 -9.77 -8.17 28.01
CA ARG A 431 -10.19 -9.00 26.88
C ARG A 431 -11.12 -10.14 27.27
N ILE A 432 -12.11 -10.38 26.42
CA ILE A 432 -12.97 -11.58 26.45
C ILE A 432 -12.38 -12.59 25.47
N LEU A 433 -12.08 -13.80 25.93
CA LEU A 433 -11.77 -14.94 25.05
C LEU A 433 -13.08 -15.55 24.59
N ILE A 434 -13.13 -16.08 23.37
CA ILE A 434 -14.40 -16.64 22.86
C ILE A 434 -14.83 -17.94 23.55
N THR A 435 -13.93 -18.56 24.32
CA THR A 435 -14.16 -19.76 25.13
C THR A 435 -14.35 -19.46 26.62
N ASP A 436 -14.34 -18.19 27.05
CA ASP A 436 -14.55 -17.80 28.45
C ASP A 436 -15.89 -18.38 28.99
N HIS A 437 -15.93 -18.78 30.26
CA HIS A 437 -17.17 -19.22 30.92
C HIS A 437 -18.16 -18.04 31.04
N PRO A 438 -19.50 -18.25 31.08
CA PRO A 438 -20.47 -17.16 31.25
C PRO A 438 -20.18 -16.26 32.46
N GLU A 439 -19.71 -16.85 33.55
CA GLU A 439 -19.30 -16.15 34.77
C GLU A 439 -18.07 -15.24 34.54
N ASP A 440 -17.11 -15.67 33.74
CA ASP A 440 -15.93 -14.88 33.39
C ASP A 440 -16.30 -13.71 32.49
N ILE A 441 -17.13 -13.96 31.47
CA ILE A 441 -17.69 -12.93 30.59
C ILE A 441 -18.43 -11.88 31.43
N HIS A 442 -19.28 -12.32 32.35
CA HIS A 442 -20.00 -11.45 33.28
C HIS A 442 -19.04 -10.63 34.15
N ARG A 443 -18.10 -11.27 34.86
CA ARG A 443 -17.12 -10.57 35.72
C ARG A 443 -16.30 -9.53 34.94
N LYS A 444 -15.85 -9.86 33.72
CA LYS A 444 -15.07 -8.96 32.86
C LYS A 444 -15.87 -7.75 32.38
N ILE A 445 -17.14 -7.93 31.99
CA ILE A 445 -18.01 -6.84 31.52
C ILE A 445 -18.48 -5.96 32.67
N MET A 446 -18.79 -6.54 33.84
CA MET A 446 -19.11 -5.77 35.04
C MET A 446 -17.94 -4.85 35.44
N ALA A 447 -16.71 -5.39 35.40
CA ALA A 447 -15.47 -4.67 35.66
C ALA A 447 -14.99 -3.75 34.53
N ALA A 448 -15.70 -3.64 33.40
CA ALA A 448 -15.28 -2.77 32.29
C ALA A 448 -15.33 -1.27 32.68
N LEU A 449 -14.35 -0.49 32.23
CA LEU A 449 -14.26 0.93 32.51
C LEU A 449 -15.40 1.69 31.82
N THR A 450 -16.22 2.37 32.62
CA THR A 450 -17.27 3.28 32.19
C THR A 450 -17.14 4.58 32.96
N ASP A 451 -17.83 5.63 32.50
CA ASP A 451 -17.89 6.91 33.18
C ASP A 451 -18.85 6.90 34.39
N SER A 452 -18.97 8.05 35.06
CA SER A 452 -19.83 8.25 36.22
C SER A 452 -21.31 8.52 35.88
N THR A 453 -21.65 8.80 34.61
CA THR A 453 -23.02 9.11 34.19
C THR A 453 -23.85 7.84 34.10
N ASN A 454 -24.81 7.65 35.02
CA ASN A 454 -25.63 6.44 35.09
C ASN A 454 -26.78 6.38 34.04
N SER A 455 -26.47 6.69 32.78
CA SER A 455 -27.38 6.56 31.63
C SER A 455 -26.62 5.97 30.44
N VAL A 456 -27.32 5.34 29.50
CA VAL A 456 -26.73 4.82 28.26
C VAL A 456 -26.87 5.88 27.16
N SER A 457 -25.75 6.35 26.60
CA SER A 457 -25.73 7.16 25.38
C SER A 457 -24.58 6.73 24.47
N TYR A 458 -24.73 6.94 23.16
CA TYR A 458 -23.70 6.62 22.18
C TYR A 458 -22.90 7.87 21.80
N GLU A 459 -21.84 8.13 22.56
CA GLU A 459 -20.93 9.25 22.30
C GLU A 459 -19.47 8.72 22.27
N PRO A 460 -18.89 8.46 21.08
CA PRO A 460 -17.58 7.81 20.98
C PRO A 460 -16.41 8.64 21.55
N GLU A 461 -16.51 9.97 21.53
CA GLU A 461 -15.43 10.87 21.92
C GLU A 461 -15.44 11.19 23.42
N SER A 462 -16.62 11.47 23.99
CA SER A 462 -16.82 11.77 25.42
C SER A 462 -16.98 10.52 26.28
N ARG A 463 -17.63 9.46 25.78
CA ARG A 463 -18.00 8.25 26.53
C ARG A 463 -17.52 6.95 25.84
N PRO A 464 -16.21 6.82 25.52
CA PRO A 464 -15.69 5.71 24.70
C PRO A 464 -15.94 4.32 25.30
N GLY A 465 -15.97 4.18 26.63
CA GLY A 465 -16.27 2.90 27.30
C GLY A 465 -17.70 2.40 27.06
N VAL A 466 -18.69 3.29 27.20
CA VAL A 466 -20.11 2.96 26.93
C VAL A 466 -20.34 2.74 25.43
N ALA A 467 -19.71 3.56 24.58
CA ALA A 467 -19.73 3.37 23.13
C ALA A 467 -19.12 2.02 22.71
N ASN A 468 -18.04 1.54 23.34
CA ASN A 468 -17.45 0.22 23.08
C ASN A 468 -18.42 -0.92 23.44
N LEU A 469 -19.13 -0.82 24.58
CA LEU A 469 -20.15 -1.82 24.96
C LEU A 469 -21.35 -1.82 24.01
N LEU A 470 -21.82 -0.64 23.54
CA LEU A 470 -22.86 -0.53 22.51
C LEU A 470 -22.41 -1.08 21.15
N HIS A 471 -21.13 -0.90 20.79
CA HIS A 471 -20.52 -1.54 19.63
C HIS A 471 -20.54 -3.07 19.74
N LEU A 472 -20.12 -3.62 20.89
CA LEU A 472 -20.17 -5.07 21.13
C LEU A 472 -21.60 -5.60 21.02
N LEU A 473 -22.58 -4.92 21.62
CA LEU A 473 -23.98 -5.31 21.56
C LEU A 473 -24.53 -5.32 20.12
N SER A 474 -24.17 -4.31 19.31
CA SER A 474 -24.57 -4.19 17.90
C SER A 474 -24.13 -5.41 17.05
N TYR A 475 -22.93 -5.96 17.28
CA TYR A 475 -22.45 -7.14 16.54
C TYR A 475 -23.18 -8.46 16.84
N PHE A 476 -23.86 -8.54 17.99
CA PHE A 476 -24.63 -9.69 18.45
C PHE A 476 -26.15 -9.43 18.41
N ASP A 477 -26.59 -8.28 17.89
CA ASP A 477 -27.99 -7.99 17.67
C ASP A 477 -28.51 -8.69 16.40
N THR A 478 -29.59 -9.45 16.52
CA THR A 478 -30.21 -10.14 15.38
C THR A 478 -30.83 -9.17 14.37
N LYS A 479 -31.17 -7.94 14.80
CA LYS A 479 -31.70 -6.89 13.92
C LYS A 479 -30.61 -5.99 13.31
N GLN A 480 -29.33 -6.26 13.57
CA GLN A 480 -28.18 -5.48 13.10
C GLN A 480 -28.32 -3.96 13.34
N ARG A 481 -28.95 -3.55 14.44
CA ARG A 481 -29.17 -2.14 14.78
C ARG A 481 -27.84 -1.42 15.04
N THR A 482 -27.78 -0.14 14.67
CA THR A 482 -26.57 0.67 14.87
C THR A 482 -26.35 0.96 16.36
N PRO A 483 -25.10 1.15 16.81
CA PRO A 483 -24.79 1.52 18.19
C PRO A 483 -25.53 2.76 18.69
N ALA A 484 -25.75 3.75 17.82
CA ALA A 484 -26.55 4.94 18.13
C ALA A 484 -27.99 4.57 18.49
N THR A 485 -28.69 3.85 17.59
CA THR A 485 -30.08 3.41 17.85
C THR A 485 -30.21 2.49 19.06
N LEU A 486 -29.18 1.73 19.42
CA LEU A 486 -29.16 0.95 20.65
C LEU A 486 -28.96 1.83 21.89
N GLY A 487 -28.19 2.91 21.79
CA GLY A 487 -28.08 3.94 22.81
C GLY A 487 -29.43 4.59 23.10
N ASP A 488 -30.17 4.99 22.06
CA ASP A 488 -31.50 5.59 22.20
C ASP A 488 -32.51 4.62 22.87
N ILE A 489 -32.53 3.35 22.42
CA ILE A 489 -33.43 2.31 22.95
C ILE A 489 -33.16 2.00 24.43
N TYR A 490 -31.88 1.98 24.84
CA TYR A 490 -31.47 1.64 26.20
C TYR A 490 -31.17 2.84 27.08
N SER A 491 -31.48 4.06 26.63
CA SER A 491 -31.25 5.33 27.34
C SER A 491 -31.80 5.36 28.77
N ASN A 492 -32.95 4.70 28.99
CA ASN A 492 -33.61 4.59 30.29
C ASN A 492 -33.02 3.52 31.24
N LEU A 493 -32.01 2.74 30.82
CA LEU A 493 -31.37 1.73 31.68
C LEU A 493 -30.18 2.32 32.46
N ASN A 494 -30.01 1.83 33.70
CA ASN A 494 -28.78 2.06 34.46
C ASN A 494 -27.59 1.35 33.79
N LEU A 495 -26.38 1.88 33.98
CA LEU A 495 -25.15 1.25 33.46
C LEU A 495 -24.94 -0.17 33.99
N ARG A 496 -25.38 -0.45 35.23
CA ARG A 496 -25.31 -1.80 35.82
C ARG A 496 -26.16 -2.80 35.03
N ASP A 497 -27.42 -2.47 34.82
CA ASP A 497 -28.40 -3.36 34.18
C ASP A 497 -28.08 -3.52 32.68
N PHE A 498 -27.60 -2.44 32.05
CA PHE A 498 -27.03 -2.48 30.70
C PHE A 498 -25.83 -3.43 30.60
N LYS A 499 -24.85 -3.37 31.52
CA LYS A 499 -23.71 -4.31 31.57
C LYS A 499 -24.16 -5.77 31.77
N VAL A 500 -25.16 -6.02 32.63
CA VAL A 500 -25.74 -7.37 32.81
C VAL A 500 -26.30 -7.88 31.49
N MET A 501 -27.15 -7.10 30.82
CA MET A 501 -27.76 -7.46 29.54
C MET A 501 -26.73 -7.71 28.43
N VAL A 502 -25.71 -6.84 28.31
CA VAL A 502 -24.59 -7.04 27.37
C VAL A 502 -23.83 -8.34 27.66
N SER A 503 -23.61 -8.66 28.94
CA SER A 503 -22.90 -9.89 29.33
C SER A 503 -23.68 -11.17 28.99
N GLN A 504 -25.00 -11.18 29.23
CA GLN A 504 -25.87 -12.29 28.84
C GLN A 504 -25.85 -12.45 27.32
N ARG A 505 -26.09 -11.38 26.56
CA ARG A 505 -26.16 -11.44 25.10
C ARG A 505 -24.87 -11.94 24.43
N ILE A 506 -23.70 -11.55 24.97
CA ILE A 506 -22.41 -12.05 24.49
C ILE A 506 -22.22 -13.53 24.89
N SER A 507 -22.55 -13.90 26.13
CA SER A 507 -22.47 -15.28 26.60
C SER A 507 -23.32 -16.25 25.76
N ASP A 508 -24.58 -15.89 25.49
CA ASP A 508 -25.51 -16.71 24.70
C ASP A 508 -25.00 -16.89 23.27
N SER A 509 -24.48 -15.80 22.67
CA SER A 509 -23.95 -15.82 21.30
C SER A 509 -22.66 -16.64 21.15
N LEU A 510 -21.88 -16.77 22.23
CA LEU A 510 -20.65 -17.57 22.28
C LEU A 510 -20.90 -19.01 22.77
N ALA A 511 -22.08 -19.34 23.27
CA ALA A 511 -22.36 -20.64 23.89
C ALA A 511 -22.15 -21.82 22.93
N SER A 512 -22.63 -21.71 21.68
CA SER A 512 -22.44 -22.74 20.65
C SER A 512 -20.97 -22.94 20.29
N ILE A 513 -20.23 -21.85 20.08
CA ILE A 513 -18.79 -21.85 19.77
C ILE A 513 -18.00 -22.49 20.92
N ARG A 514 -18.31 -22.12 22.17
CA ARG A 514 -17.65 -22.68 23.36
C ARG A 514 -17.93 -24.17 23.51
N SER A 515 -19.18 -24.62 23.33
CA SER A 515 -19.52 -26.05 23.39
C SER A 515 -18.78 -26.84 22.32
N ARG A 516 -18.78 -26.38 21.05
CA ARG A 516 -18.07 -27.06 19.95
C ARG A 516 -16.55 -27.06 20.15
N TYR A 517 -15.98 -26.00 20.74
CA TYR A 517 -14.56 -25.96 21.10
C TYR A 517 -14.21 -27.00 22.18
N LEU A 518 -15.02 -27.11 23.23
CA LEU A 518 -14.81 -28.08 24.31
C LEU A 518 -14.94 -29.53 23.81
N GLU A 519 -15.91 -29.78 22.93
CA GLU A 519 -16.07 -31.05 22.21
C GLU A 519 -14.81 -31.40 21.42
N LEU A 520 -14.38 -30.54 20.48
CA LEU A 520 -13.20 -30.75 19.63
C LEU A 520 -11.86 -30.88 20.40
N MET A 521 -11.79 -30.37 21.63
CA MET A 521 -10.60 -30.48 22.49
C MET A 521 -10.64 -31.72 23.40
N ALA A 522 -11.79 -32.38 23.53
CA ALA A 522 -11.98 -33.62 24.30
C ALA A 522 -12.10 -34.87 23.40
N GLU A 523 -12.55 -34.70 22.16
CA GLU A 523 -12.76 -35.73 21.15
C GLU A 523 -11.44 -36.40 20.71
N ASP A 524 -11.40 -37.73 20.77
CA ASP A 524 -10.34 -38.63 20.27
C ASP A 524 -8.88 -38.23 20.59
N GLU A 525 -8.64 -37.63 21.76
CA GLU A 525 -7.32 -37.07 22.16
C GLU A 525 -6.72 -36.06 21.15
N GLY A 526 -7.56 -35.48 20.28
CA GLY A 526 -7.18 -34.58 19.21
C GLY A 526 -6.88 -35.24 17.85
N GLN A 527 -7.13 -36.55 17.68
CA GLN A 527 -6.92 -37.25 16.39
C GLN A 527 -7.70 -36.60 15.24
N TYR A 528 -8.93 -36.12 15.48
CA TYR A 528 -9.70 -35.39 14.48
C TYR A 528 -9.00 -34.09 14.03
N LEU A 529 -8.41 -33.33 14.97
CA LEU A 529 -7.66 -32.12 14.65
C LEU A 529 -6.40 -32.42 13.83
N ASP A 530 -5.67 -33.48 14.19
CA ASP A 530 -4.50 -33.93 13.46
C ASP A 530 -4.87 -34.43 12.03
N HIS A 531 -6.02 -35.10 11.87
CA HIS A 531 -6.56 -35.51 10.56
C HIS A 531 -6.97 -34.31 9.67
N VAL A 532 -7.63 -33.31 10.25
CA VAL A 532 -7.97 -32.06 9.55
C VAL A 532 -6.71 -31.29 9.15
N GLU A 533 -5.68 -31.24 10.01
CA GLU A 533 -4.37 -30.67 9.64
C GLU A 533 -3.79 -31.42 8.43
N GLU A 534 -3.83 -32.75 8.40
CA GLU A 534 -3.21 -33.55 7.34
C GLU A 534 -3.87 -33.30 5.97
N ILE A 535 -5.21 -33.31 5.90
CA ILE A 535 -5.95 -32.97 4.67
C ILE A 535 -5.64 -31.52 4.25
N GLY A 536 -5.61 -30.59 5.20
CA GLY A 536 -5.28 -29.19 4.95
C GLY A 536 -3.87 -29.00 4.41
N ARG A 537 -2.90 -29.71 5.00
CA ARG A 537 -1.49 -29.75 4.62
C ARG A 537 -1.33 -30.19 3.17
N GLU A 538 -2.04 -31.23 2.75
CA GLU A 538 -1.92 -31.76 1.39
C GLU A 538 -2.48 -30.81 0.33
N LYS A 539 -3.71 -30.33 0.52
CA LYS A 539 -4.34 -29.34 -0.36
C LYS A 539 -3.49 -28.06 -0.47
N ALA A 540 -2.99 -27.56 0.67
CA ALA A 540 -2.12 -26.38 0.70
C ALA A 540 -0.79 -26.62 -0.01
N ARG A 541 -0.12 -27.75 0.27
CA ARG A 541 1.19 -28.07 -0.31
C ARG A 541 1.11 -28.32 -1.82
N GLN A 542 0.04 -28.94 -2.31
CA GLN A 542 -0.20 -29.10 -3.76
C GLN A 542 -0.25 -27.73 -4.45
N ASN A 543 -1.10 -26.81 -3.97
CA ASN A 543 -1.25 -25.51 -4.61
C ASN A 543 -0.03 -24.59 -4.44
N ALA A 544 0.69 -24.71 -3.31
CA ALA A 544 1.97 -24.04 -3.12
C ALA A 544 3.05 -24.55 -4.08
N ASN A 545 3.10 -25.87 -4.33
CA ASN A 545 4.02 -26.46 -5.31
C ASN A 545 3.70 -26.01 -6.74
N GLU A 546 2.42 -25.93 -7.12
CA GLU A 546 1.98 -25.42 -8.43
C GLU A 546 2.52 -24.00 -8.69
N THR A 547 2.30 -23.06 -7.75
CA THR A 547 2.80 -21.68 -7.88
C THR A 547 4.33 -21.62 -7.84
N MET A 548 4.98 -22.41 -6.97
CA MET A 548 6.44 -22.42 -6.88
C MET A 548 7.15 -23.06 -8.08
N ALA A 549 6.48 -23.94 -8.83
CA ALA A 549 7.00 -24.45 -10.10
C ALA A 549 7.10 -23.31 -11.13
N ILE A 550 6.03 -22.53 -11.30
CA ILE A 550 5.99 -21.35 -12.19
C ILE A 550 7.09 -20.34 -11.81
N VAL A 551 7.24 -20.05 -10.50
CA VAL A 551 8.28 -19.12 -10.02
C VAL A 551 9.70 -19.64 -10.30
N ARG A 552 9.94 -20.95 -10.15
CA ARG A 552 11.25 -21.55 -10.45
C ARG A 552 11.57 -21.55 -11.93
N GLU A 553 10.62 -21.94 -12.76
CA GLU A 553 10.73 -21.91 -14.22
C GLU A 553 11.05 -20.49 -14.73
N ALA A 554 10.34 -19.47 -14.22
CA ALA A 554 10.57 -18.08 -14.57
C ALA A 554 11.94 -17.53 -14.14
N ILE A 555 12.53 -18.04 -13.05
CA ILE A 555 13.89 -17.68 -12.59
C ILE A 555 14.97 -18.52 -13.29
N GLY A 556 14.64 -19.72 -13.77
CA GLY A 556 15.58 -20.70 -14.31
C GLY A 556 16.22 -21.62 -13.25
N LEU A 557 15.44 -22.09 -12.27
CA LEU A 557 15.85 -22.96 -11.14
C LEU A 557 15.23 -24.37 -11.15
#